data_AF-A0A2K1NDT0-F1
#
_entry.id   AF-A0A2K1NDT0-F1
#
_cell.length_a   1.000
_cell.length_b   1.000
_cell.length_c   1.000
_cell.angle_alpha   90.00
_cell.angle_beta   90.00
_cell.angle_gamma   90.00
#
_symmetry.space_group_name_H-M   'P 1'
#
loop_
_entity.id
_entity.type
_entity.pdbx_description
1 polymer ?
#
loop_
_entity_poly.entity_id
_entity_poly.type
_entity_poly.pdbx_seq_one_letter_code
_entity_poly.pdbx_strand_id
1 'polypeptide(L)'
;MNFYKKKRTLLVIFVFVLFLFFFFYPVTFVDEEDNNIRIFSTGLTKVIFYQDIEHSFIEKSIFFYAPIPFEEFALLNVQNSFLLRQNGDTLIQRQSNDSTAMVYFKSKNTLYNYDNFFYNKIWLEDRIVQSKDFLENISEIDEPMYILYMDQSRSFQVLPSVYVVNSVKDLVHELSHYFFGYKVKASSTDTWHEILAETNSLLFLREVYPEEYLKELELKKSGFYDEPYGESVISFMERLDFDKEKIFDIERYILNNFDRLDDKRFENLVENIN
;
A
#
# COMPACT_ATOMS: atom_id res chain seq x y z
N MET A 1 1.30 -52.29 -33.79
CA MET A 1 0.87 -50.97 -34.32
C MET A 1 -0.11 -50.21 -33.42
N ASN A 2 -1.05 -50.88 -32.73
CA ASN A 2 -2.05 -50.22 -31.85
C ASN A 2 -1.52 -49.65 -30.53
N PHE A 3 -0.49 -50.24 -29.93
CA PHE A 3 0.07 -49.78 -28.65
C PHE A 3 0.79 -48.43 -28.76
N TYR A 4 1.59 -48.23 -29.81
CA TYR A 4 2.27 -46.96 -30.10
C TYR A 4 1.27 -45.84 -30.41
N LYS A 5 0.17 -46.15 -31.13
CA LYS A 5 -0.93 -45.20 -31.36
C LYS A 5 -1.63 -44.82 -30.04
N LYS A 6 -1.95 -45.80 -29.18
CA LYS A 6 -2.56 -45.56 -27.87
C LYS A 6 -1.69 -44.71 -26.94
N LYS A 7 -0.38 -44.99 -26.86
CA LYS A 7 0.59 -44.18 -26.10
C LYS A 7 0.68 -42.74 -26.63
N ARG A 8 0.73 -42.56 -27.95
CA ARG A 8 0.77 -41.24 -28.58
C ARG A 8 -0.52 -40.45 -28.31
N THR A 9 -1.69 -41.09 -28.40
CA THR A 9 -2.97 -40.45 -28.07
C THR A 9 -3.05 -40.04 -26.60
N LEU A 10 -2.62 -40.90 -25.68
CA LEU A 10 -2.55 -40.57 -24.25
C LEU A 10 -1.61 -39.39 -23.98
N LEU A 11 -0.45 -39.35 -24.64
CA LEU A 11 0.48 -38.23 -24.53
C LEU A 11 -0.15 -36.92 -25.04
N VAL A 12 -0.83 -36.94 -26.19
CA VAL A 12 -1.50 -35.76 -26.73
C VAL A 12 -2.60 -35.27 -25.79
N ILE A 13 -3.42 -36.18 -25.25
CA ILE A 13 -4.45 -35.82 -24.26
C ILE A 13 -3.79 -35.23 -23.01
N PHE A 14 -2.73 -35.85 -22.50
CA PHE A 14 -2.02 -35.36 -21.33
C PHE A 14 -1.43 -33.96 -21.56
N VAL A 15 -0.76 -33.73 -22.69
CA VAL A 15 -0.22 -32.41 -23.07
C VAL A 15 -1.35 -31.39 -23.23
N PHE A 16 -2.48 -31.76 -23.82
CA PHE A 16 -3.64 -30.88 -23.97
C PHE A 16 -4.26 -30.53 -22.61
N VAL A 17 -4.37 -31.50 -21.69
CA VAL A 17 -4.85 -31.27 -20.32
C VAL A 17 -3.89 -30.37 -19.55
N LEU A 18 -2.57 -30.58 -19.69
CA LEU A 18 -1.56 -29.69 -19.11
C LEU A 18 -1.66 -28.27 -19.67
N PHE A 19 -1.84 -28.14 -20.99
CA PHE A 19 -2.03 -26.84 -21.62
C PHE A 19 -3.28 -26.14 -21.07
N LEU A 20 -4.42 -26.82 -21.01
CA LEU A 20 -5.64 -26.27 -20.42
C LEU A 20 -5.43 -25.90 -18.94
N PHE A 21 -4.74 -26.74 -18.17
CA PHE A 21 -4.44 -26.47 -16.78
C PHE A 21 -3.66 -25.15 -16.64
N PHE A 22 -2.54 -25.00 -17.34
CA PHE A 22 -1.72 -23.78 -17.28
C PHE A 22 -2.38 -22.57 -17.95
N PHE A 23 -3.36 -22.79 -18.82
CA PHE A 23 -4.16 -21.72 -19.43
C PHE A 23 -5.10 -21.07 -18.40
N PHE A 24 -5.73 -21.88 -17.53
CA PHE A 24 -6.64 -21.41 -16.47
C PHE A 24 -5.96 -21.13 -15.12
N TYR A 25 -4.80 -21.76 -14.86
CA TYR A 25 -4.00 -21.59 -13.65
C TYR A 25 -2.57 -21.19 -14.04
N PRO A 26 -2.36 -19.96 -14.53
CA PRO A 26 -1.07 -19.56 -15.07
C PRO A 26 -0.01 -19.47 -13.99
N VAL A 27 1.21 -19.90 -14.34
CA VAL A 27 2.43 -19.55 -13.62
C VAL A 27 2.99 -18.28 -14.27
N THR A 28 3.23 -17.26 -13.45
CA THR A 28 3.73 -15.97 -13.92
C THR A 28 5.13 -15.71 -13.39
N PHE A 29 6.03 -15.33 -14.28
CA PHE A 29 7.38 -14.85 -13.94
C PHE A 29 7.47 -13.37 -14.31
N VAL A 30 7.87 -12.56 -13.35
CA VAL A 30 8.10 -11.14 -13.53
C VAL A 30 9.57 -10.88 -13.21
N ASP A 31 10.28 -10.30 -14.18
CA ASP A 31 11.68 -9.92 -14.06
C ASP A 31 11.88 -8.49 -14.54
N GLU A 32 13.02 -7.89 -14.21
CA GLU A 32 13.36 -6.53 -14.58
C GLU A 32 14.70 -6.50 -15.32
N GLU A 33 14.75 -5.85 -16.48
CA GLU A 33 15.99 -5.61 -17.22
C GLU A 33 15.86 -4.34 -18.06
N ASP A 34 16.89 -3.49 -18.07
CA ASP A 34 16.95 -2.24 -18.84
C ASP A 34 15.74 -1.30 -18.66
N ASN A 35 15.34 -1.03 -17.41
CA ASN A 35 14.15 -0.23 -17.06
C ASN A 35 12.86 -0.74 -17.71
N ASN A 36 12.76 -2.05 -17.92
CA ASN A 36 11.57 -2.71 -18.41
C ASN A 36 11.21 -3.86 -17.48
N ILE A 37 9.96 -3.88 -17.03
CA ILE A 37 9.39 -5.04 -16.35
C ILE A 37 8.93 -6.01 -17.44
N ARG A 38 9.47 -7.23 -17.40
CA ARG A 38 9.18 -8.31 -18.34
C ARG A 38 8.29 -9.34 -17.66
N ILE A 39 7.10 -9.52 -18.20
CA ILE A 39 6.11 -10.45 -17.65
C ILE A 39 5.99 -11.64 -18.60
N PHE A 40 6.23 -12.84 -18.09
CA PHE A 40 6.00 -14.09 -18.78
C PHE A 40 4.89 -14.86 -18.08
N SER A 41 3.92 -15.38 -18.85
CA SER A 41 2.83 -16.18 -18.29
C SER A 41 2.54 -17.41 -19.13
N THR A 42 2.31 -18.55 -18.47
CA THR A 42 1.91 -19.79 -19.15
C THR A 42 0.46 -19.76 -19.65
N GLY A 43 -0.34 -18.79 -19.23
CA GLY A 43 -1.77 -18.67 -19.54
C GLY A 43 -2.24 -17.22 -19.62
N LEU A 44 -3.54 -17.00 -19.50
CA LEU A 44 -4.12 -15.66 -19.47
C LEU A 44 -3.97 -15.06 -18.08
N THR A 45 -3.25 -13.96 -17.97
CA THR A 45 -3.01 -13.27 -16.70
C THR A 45 -3.45 -11.82 -16.81
N LYS A 46 -4.21 -11.34 -15.82
CA LYS A 46 -4.58 -9.94 -15.73
C LYS A 46 -3.50 -9.19 -14.96
N VAL A 47 -3.10 -8.03 -15.44
CA VAL A 47 -2.16 -7.15 -14.77
C VAL A 47 -2.74 -5.74 -14.68
N ILE A 48 -2.49 -5.10 -13.55
CA ILE A 48 -2.79 -3.69 -13.32
C ILE A 48 -1.46 -3.03 -13.01
N PHE A 49 -1.10 -1.97 -13.73
CA PHE A 49 0.14 -1.26 -13.49
C PHE A 49 -0.05 0.26 -13.55
N TYR A 50 0.77 0.97 -12.78
CA TYR A 50 0.87 2.43 -12.86
C TYR A 50 2.01 2.80 -13.80
N GLN A 51 1.73 3.62 -14.81
CA GLN A 51 2.73 4.17 -15.73
C GLN A 51 3.08 5.59 -15.28
N ASP A 52 4.34 5.80 -14.89
CA ASP A 52 4.86 7.09 -14.42
C ASP A 52 4.91 8.16 -15.52
N ILE A 53 5.02 7.77 -16.80
CA ILE A 53 5.01 8.70 -17.95
C ILE A 53 3.65 9.39 -18.15
N GLU A 54 2.55 8.63 -17.99
CA GLU A 54 1.19 9.12 -18.23
C GLU A 54 0.41 9.40 -16.93
N HIS A 55 1.05 9.13 -15.77
CA HIS A 55 0.46 9.22 -14.44
C HIS A 55 -0.90 8.51 -14.30
N SER A 56 -1.04 7.33 -14.91
CA SER A 56 -2.31 6.62 -14.96
C SER A 56 -2.17 5.12 -14.68
N PHE A 57 -3.26 4.53 -14.16
CA PHE A 57 -3.39 3.09 -13.99
C PHE A 57 -3.94 2.45 -15.25
N ILE A 58 -3.25 1.40 -15.71
CA ILE A 58 -3.60 0.66 -16.91
C ILE A 58 -3.86 -0.80 -16.52
N GLU A 59 -4.99 -1.33 -17.00
CA GLU A 59 -5.34 -2.74 -16.90
C GLU A 59 -5.07 -3.43 -18.25
N LYS A 60 -4.34 -4.56 -18.23
CA LYS A 60 -4.08 -5.39 -19.42
C LYS A 60 -4.26 -6.87 -19.12
N SER A 61 -4.75 -7.60 -20.11
CA SER A 61 -4.69 -9.07 -20.14
C SER A 61 -3.49 -9.48 -20.98
N ILE A 62 -2.56 -10.22 -20.36
CA ILE A 62 -1.34 -10.72 -20.99
C ILE A 62 -1.50 -12.22 -21.27
N PHE A 63 -1.03 -12.63 -22.44
CA PHE A 63 -0.81 -14.02 -22.80
C PHE A 63 0.64 -14.17 -23.23
N PHE A 64 1.35 -15.15 -22.68
CA PHE A 64 2.74 -15.49 -23.00
C PHE A 64 3.80 -14.46 -22.54
N TYR A 65 3.78 -13.23 -23.07
CA TYR A 65 4.80 -12.21 -22.78
C TYR A 65 4.27 -10.79 -22.91
N ALA A 66 4.69 -9.89 -22.02
CA ALA A 66 4.58 -8.46 -22.21
C ALA A 66 5.75 -7.69 -21.57
N PRO A 67 6.31 -6.68 -22.26
CA PRO A 67 7.18 -5.68 -21.66
C PRO A 67 6.38 -4.46 -21.16
N ILE A 68 6.79 -3.92 -20.02
CA ILE A 68 6.27 -2.66 -19.47
C ILE A 68 7.47 -1.75 -19.17
N PRO A 69 7.73 -0.71 -19.98
CA PRO A 69 8.77 0.27 -19.69
C PRO A 69 8.36 1.16 -18.52
N PHE A 70 9.34 1.63 -17.75
CA PHE A 70 9.17 2.68 -16.73
C PHE A 70 10.40 3.58 -16.67
N GLU A 71 10.25 4.83 -16.24
CA GLU A 71 11.36 5.80 -16.22
C GLU A 71 12.03 5.90 -14.86
N GLU A 72 11.24 6.04 -13.81
CA GLU A 72 11.67 6.21 -12.43
C GLU A 72 10.96 5.23 -11.49
N PHE A 73 9.65 5.02 -11.69
CA PHE A 73 8.80 4.30 -10.76
C PHE A 73 7.72 3.48 -11.46
N ALA A 74 7.49 2.26 -10.98
CA ALA A 74 6.41 1.43 -11.48
C ALA A 74 5.73 0.63 -10.38
N LEU A 75 4.42 0.55 -10.48
CA LEU A 75 3.58 -0.34 -9.68
C LEU A 75 3.05 -1.43 -10.58
N LEU A 76 3.11 -2.69 -10.14
CA LEU A 76 2.57 -3.81 -10.87
C LEU A 76 1.84 -4.76 -9.92
N ASN A 77 0.56 -4.97 -10.15
CA ASN A 77 -0.25 -6.00 -9.52
C ASN A 77 -0.61 -7.06 -10.57
N VAL A 78 -0.18 -8.29 -10.32
CA VAL A 78 -0.49 -9.46 -11.16
C VAL A 78 -1.63 -10.23 -10.52
N GLN A 79 -2.73 -10.40 -11.24
CA GLN A 79 -3.92 -11.10 -10.77
C GLN A 79 -4.11 -12.44 -11.48
N ASN A 80 -4.81 -13.36 -10.80
CA ASN A 80 -5.15 -14.68 -11.32
C ASN A 80 -3.91 -15.53 -11.68
N SER A 81 -2.80 -15.33 -10.99
CA SER A 81 -1.62 -16.19 -11.09
C SER A 81 -1.65 -17.26 -10.01
N PHE A 82 -1.56 -18.53 -10.40
CA PHE A 82 -1.44 -19.63 -9.44
C PHE A 82 -0.10 -19.58 -8.70
N LEU A 83 0.96 -19.15 -9.39
CA LEU A 83 2.30 -19.01 -8.83
C LEU A 83 3.00 -17.83 -9.46
N LEU A 84 3.37 -16.85 -8.62
CA LEU A 84 4.09 -15.65 -9.02
C LEU A 84 5.55 -15.70 -8.57
N ARG A 85 6.47 -15.59 -9.52
CA ARG A 85 7.91 -15.41 -9.29
C ARG A 85 8.31 -13.99 -9.67
N GLN A 86 9.11 -13.35 -8.83
CA GLN A 86 9.39 -11.92 -8.89
C GLN A 86 10.88 -11.69 -8.69
N ASN A 87 11.51 -11.00 -9.62
CA ASN A 87 12.90 -10.62 -9.56
C ASN A 87 13.12 -9.23 -10.17
N GLY A 88 14.16 -8.55 -9.75
CA GLY A 88 14.52 -7.24 -10.27
C GLY A 88 15.45 -6.50 -9.32
N ASP A 89 16.42 -5.78 -9.88
CA ASP A 89 17.44 -5.05 -9.14
C ASP A 89 16.86 -3.82 -8.43
N THR A 90 15.82 -3.21 -9.00
CA THR A 90 15.18 -2.00 -8.47
C THR A 90 13.88 -2.29 -7.71
N LEU A 91 13.54 -3.57 -7.55
CA LEU A 91 12.36 -4.05 -6.82
C LEU A 91 12.46 -3.72 -5.33
N ILE A 92 11.70 -2.75 -4.84
CA ILE A 92 11.64 -2.35 -3.42
C ILE A 92 10.58 -3.12 -2.64
N GLN A 93 9.49 -3.55 -3.29
CA GLN A 93 8.42 -4.33 -2.67
C GLN A 93 7.99 -5.48 -3.58
N ARG A 94 7.80 -6.67 -3.00
CA ARG A 94 7.22 -7.83 -3.67
C ARG A 94 5.71 -7.90 -3.41
N GLN A 95 4.96 -8.33 -4.43
CA GLN A 95 3.57 -8.71 -4.25
C GLN A 95 3.50 -10.04 -3.49
N SER A 96 2.85 -10.05 -2.33
CA SER A 96 2.64 -11.27 -1.53
C SER A 96 1.27 -11.91 -1.79
N ASN A 97 0.29 -11.10 -2.20
CA ASN A 97 -1.08 -11.48 -2.50
C ASN A 97 -1.72 -10.47 -3.46
N ASP A 98 -2.96 -10.73 -3.89
CA ASP A 98 -3.67 -9.90 -4.87
C ASP A 98 -3.98 -8.47 -4.41
N SER A 99 -3.96 -8.18 -3.10
CA SER A 99 -4.17 -6.83 -2.56
C SER A 99 -2.89 -6.02 -2.37
N THR A 100 -1.73 -6.58 -2.74
CA THR A 100 -0.43 -5.88 -2.70
C THR A 100 0.12 -5.71 -4.12
N ALA A 101 1.05 -4.79 -4.33
CA ALA A 101 1.71 -4.62 -5.63
C ALA A 101 3.22 -4.84 -5.52
N MET A 102 3.83 -5.29 -6.62
CA MET A 102 5.26 -5.10 -6.85
C MET A 102 5.53 -3.62 -7.07
N VAL A 103 6.60 -3.13 -6.48
CA VAL A 103 7.04 -1.74 -6.66
C VAL A 103 8.49 -1.71 -7.06
N TYR A 104 8.76 -1.04 -8.17
CA TYR A 104 10.09 -0.82 -8.71
C TYR A 104 10.43 0.65 -8.59
N PHE A 105 11.64 0.96 -8.11
CA PHE A 105 12.14 2.32 -8.04
C PHE A 105 13.59 2.35 -8.52
N LYS A 106 13.80 2.95 -9.70
CA LYS A 106 15.06 2.88 -10.45
C LYS A 106 16.30 3.22 -9.62
N SER A 107 16.16 4.19 -8.72
CA SER A 107 17.23 4.72 -7.87
C SER A 107 17.27 4.09 -6.48
N LYS A 108 16.73 2.87 -6.29
CA LYS A 108 16.70 2.16 -5.00
C LYS A 108 18.04 2.14 -4.28
N ASN A 109 19.13 1.85 -5.00
CA ASN A 109 20.46 1.70 -4.42
C ASN A 109 21.17 3.03 -4.09
N THR A 110 20.52 4.16 -4.39
CA THR A 110 21.01 5.51 -4.06
C THR A 110 20.11 6.23 -3.06
N LEU A 111 19.16 5.52 -2.45
CA LEU A 111 18.32 6.07 -1.39
C LEU A 111 19.17 6.38 -0.15
N TYR A 112 18.84 7.50 0.50
CA TYR A 112 19.31 7.77 1.85
C TYR A 112 18.61 6.82 2.82
N ASN A 113 19.22 6.60 3.97
CA ASN A 113 18.67 5.71 4.99
C ASN A 113 18.76 6.33 6.39
N TYR A 114 17.70 6.13 7.17
CA TYR A 114 17.65 6.42 8.60
C TYR A 114 16.87 5.31 9.28
N ASP A 115 17.51 4.54 10.16
CA ASP A 115 16.93 3.35 10.78
C ASP A 115 16.41 2.34 9.71
N ASN A 116 15.13 1.97 9.75
CA ASN A 116 14.43 1.16 8.77
C ASN A 116 13.75 1.96 7.63
N PHE A 117 13.96 3.28 7.57
CA PHE A 117 13.39 4.16 6.54
C PHE A 117 14.41 4.45 5.43
N PHE A 118 13.96 4.35 4.18
CA PHE A 118 14.71 4.63 2.96
C PHE A 118 14.01 5.74 2.19
N TYR A 119 14.73 6.77 1.77
CA TYR A 119 14.09 7.96 1.19
C TYR A 119 14.95 8.65 0.13
N ASN A 120 14.31 9.35 -0.81
CA ASN A 120 14.96 9.87 -2.02
C ASN A 120 15.37 11.36 -1.95
N LYS A 121 14.93 12.11 -0.93
CA LYS A 121 15.27 13.53 -0.74
C LYS A 121 15.78 13.79 0.68
N ILE A 122 16.92 14.46 0.80
CA ILE A 122 17.58 14.75 2.09
C ILE A 122 16.63 15.46 3.07
N TRP A 123 15.82 16.40 2.61
CA TRP A 123 14.92 17.16 3.48
C TRP A 123 13.84 16.29 4.15
N LEU A 124 13.60 15.07 3.66
CA LEU A 124 12.66 14.12 4.29
C LEU A 124 13.21 13.58 5.62
N GLU A 125 14.53 13.59 5.86
CA GLU A 125 15.13 12.99 7.06
C GLU A 125 14.53 13.56 8.35
N ASP A 126 14.58 14.88 8.52
CA ASP A 126 14.03 15.56 9.71
C ASP A 126 12.54 15.26 9.89
N ARG A 127 11.81 15.07 8.79
CA ARG A 127 10.37 14.78 8.80
C ARG A 127 10.11 13.34 9.22
N ILE A 128 10.89 12.40 8.68
CA ILE A 128 10.84 10.98 9.06
C ILE A 128 11.14 10.83 10.54
N VAL A 129 12.17 11.51 11.07
CA VAL A 129 12.49 11.48 12.50
C VAL A 129 11.30 11.95 13.33
N GLN A 130 10.75 13.13 13.04
CA GLN A 130 9.60 13.68 13.77
C GLN A 130 8.37 12.77 13.71
N SER A 131 8.05 12.25 12.52
CA SER A 131 6.90 11.37 12.32
C SER A 131 7.08 10.03 13.03
N LYS A 132 8.29 9.47 13.01
CA LYS A 132 8.64 8.23 13.72
C LYS A 132 8.47 8.42 15.23
N ASP A 133 9.11 9.43 15.81
CA ASP A 133 9.04 9.72 17.25
C ASP A 133 7.59 9.95 17.72
N PHE A 134 6.77 10.60 16.89
CA PHE A 134 5.34 10.78 17.16
C PHE A 134 4.57 9.44 17.14
N LEU A 135 4.74 8.63 16.09
CA LEU A 135 4.03 7.37 15.92
C LEU A 135 4.49 6.26 16.88
N GLU A 136 5.71 6.34 17.42
CA GLU A 136 6.21 5.45 18.46
C GLU A 136 5.39 5.50 19.75
N ASN A 137 4.60 6.57 19.96
CA ASN A 137 3.63 6.60 21.05
C ASN A 137 2.51 5.55 20.85
N ILE A 138 2.19 5.19 19.61
CA ILE A 138 1.22 4.15 19.28
C ILE A 138 1.92 2.78 19.27
N SER A 139 2.92 2.62 18.40
CA SER A 139 3.71 1.39 18.26
C SER A 139 4.96 1.66 17.41
N GLU A 140 5.95 0.79 17.51
CA GLU A 140 7.12 0.80 16.64
C GLU A 140 6.77 0.38 15.21
N ILE A 141 7.42 1.00 14.22
CA ILE A 141 7.45 0.54 12.82
C ILE A 141 8.72 -0.28 12.64
N ASP A 142 8.59 -1.60 12.54
CA ASP A 142 9.72 -2.56 12.50
C ASP A 142 10.01 -3.13 11.11
N GLU A 143 9.22 -2.78 10.10
CA GLU A 143 9.41 -3.19 8.70
C GLU A 143 10.14 -2.11 7.89
N PRO A 144 10.95 -2.48 6.87
CA PRO A 144 11.55 -1.50 5.96
C PRO A 144 10.50 -0.63 5.25
N MET A 145 10.66 0.69 5.35
CA MET A 145 9.75 1.66 4.73
C MET A 145 10.48 2.50 3.67
N TYR A 146 9.87 2.64 2.50
CA TYR A 146 10.37 3.45 1.40
C TYR A 146 9.49 4.70 1.27
N ILE A 147 10.04 5.85 1.70
CA ILE A 147 9.38 7.15 1.66
C ILE A 147 9.86 7.92 0.44
N LEU A 148 9.03 7.98 -0.59
CA LEU A 148 9.39 8.55 -1.89
C LEU A 148 8.67 9.88 -2.09
N TYR A 149 9.44 10.96 -2.26
CA TYR A 149 8.90 12.19 -2.81
C TYR A 149 8.95 12.12 -4.34
N MET A 150 7.78 12.06 -4.96
CA MET A 150 7.60 12.10 -6.41
C MET A 150 6.72 13.31 -6.70
N ASP A 151 7.18 14.26 -7.53
CA ASP A 151 6.48 15.52 -7.83
C ASP A 151 5.08 15.28 -8.45
N GLN A 152 4.11 14.94 -7.61
CA GLN A 152 2.78 14.48 -7.95
C GLN A 152 1.74 15.23 -7.12
N SER A 153 0.50 15.24 -7.60
CA SER A 153 -0.57 16.04 -6.99
C SER A 153 -1.11 15.47 -5.68
N ARG A 154 -0.86 14.19 -5.38
CA ARG A 154 -1.41 13.49 -4.22
C ARG A 154 -0.40 12.51 -3.63
N SER A 155 -0.33 12.50 -2.31
CA SER A 155 0.32 11.44 -1.55
C SER A 155 -0.55 10.18 -1.60
N PHE A 156 0.10 9.02 -1.53
CA PHE A 156 -0.58 7.72 -1.43
C PHE A 156 0.40 6.65 -0.96
N GLN A 157 -0.14 5.56 -0.46
CA GLN A 157 0.55 4.38 -0.03
C GLN A 157 0.36 3.20 -0.99
N VAL A 158 1.41 2.40 -1.12
CA VAL A 158 1.36 1.06 -1.71
C VAL A 158 1.82 0.08 -0.64
N LEU A 159 0.84 -0.34 0.16
CA LEU A 159 1.08 -1.17 1.32
C LEU A 159 1.79 -2.49 0.95
N PRO A 160 2.67 -2.99 1.83
CA PRO A 160 2.95 -2.45 3.16
C PRO A 160 4.06 -1.43 3.29
N SER A 161 4.95 -1.29 2.30
CA SER A 161 6.28 -0.72 2.55
C SER A 161 6.58 0.54 1.76
N VAL A 162 5.76 0.94 0.79
CA VAL A 162 6.05 2.10 -0.06
C VAL A 162 5.05 3.20 0.17
N TYR A 163 5.54 4.41 0.44
CA TYR A 163 4.74 5.58 0.73
C TYR A 163 5.23 6.72 -0.15
N VAL A 164 4.36 7.21 -1.02
CA VAL A 164 4.61 8.38 -1.86
C VAL A 164 4.06 9.60 -1.14
N VAL A 165 4.94 10.53 -0.77
CA VAL A 165 4.61 11.63 0.15
C VAL A 165 5.00 12.96 -0.47
N ASN A 166 4.02 13.87 -0.57
CA ASN A 166 4.19 15.20 -1.14
C ASN A 166 4.20 16.32 -0.09
N SER A 167 3.74 16.05 1.14
CA SER A 167 3.74 17.01 2.23
C SER A 167 4.03 16.35 3.58
N VAL A 168 4.43 17.15 4.57
CA VAL A 168 4.77 16.66 5.93
C VAL A 168 3.54 16.09 6.64
N LYS A 169 2.39 16.76 6.52
CA LYS A 169 1.11 16.30 7.04
C LYS A 169 0.80 14.89 6.52
N ASP A 170 0.98 14.70 5.22
CA ASP A 170 0.67 13.42 4.59
C ASP A 170 1.60 12.31 5.10
N LEU A 171 2.84 12.61 5.51
CA LEU A 171 3.75 11.57 6.00
C LEU A 171 3.17 10.79 7.19
N VAL A 172 2.60 11.48 8.18
CA VAL A 172 2.03 10.83 9.38
C VAL A 172 0.73 10.09 9.03
N HIS A 173 -0.11 10.69 8.18
CA HIS A 173 -1.31 10.04 7.67
C HIS A 173 -0.95 8.72 6.98
N GLU A 174 -0.06 8.79 5.99
CA GLU A 174 0.37 7.65 5.18
C GLU A 174 1.04 6.57 6.04
N LEU A 175 1.95 6.95 6.94
CA LEU A 175 2.59 5.99 7.85
C LEU A 175 1.62 5.38 8.85
N SER A 176 0.56 6.07 9.25
CA SER A 176 -0.47 5.50 10.14
C SER A 176 -1.15 4.29 9.50
N HIS A 177 -1.20 4.21 8.16
CA HIS A 177 -1.75 3.03 7.47
C HIS A 177 -0.92 1.76 7.62
N TYR A 178 0.33 1.89 8.05
CA TYR A 178 1.10 0.73 8.50
C TYR A 178 0.38 -0.01 9.63
N PHE A 179 -0.10 0.73 10.64
CA PHE A 179 -0.85 0.18 11.76
C PHE A 179 -2.28 -0.15 11.35
N PHE A 180 -2.95 0.81 10.71
CA PHE A 180 -4.38 0.79 10.42
C PHE A 180 -4.64 0.66 8.92
N GLY A 181 -4.99 -0.55 8.49
CA GLY A 181 -5.14 -0.92 7.08
C GLY A 181 -4.22 -2.07 6.70
N TYR A 182 -2.97 -2.06 7.19
CA TYR A 182 -2.01 -3.15 6.99
C TYR A 182 -1.93 -4.13 8.16
N LYS A 183 -1.37 -3.73 9.33
CA LYS A 183 -1.26 -4.63 10.50
C LYS A 183 -2.65 -5.05 10.99
N VAL A 184 -3.55 -4.09 11.18
CA VAL A 184 -4.98 -4.33 11.38
C VAL A 184 -5.70 -4.12 10.06
N LYS A 185 -6.14 -5.21 9.44
CA LYS A 185 -6.66 -5.15 8.06
C LYS A 185 -8.01 -4.46 7.99
N ALA A 186 -8.16 -3.61 6.97
CA ALA A 186 -9.44 -3.04 6.55
C ALA A 186 -9.91 -3.68 5.23
N SER A 187 -11.22 -3.66 4.97
CA SER A 187 -11.74 -3.94 3.62
C SER A 187 -11.73 -2.68 2.76
N SER A 188 -11.92 -2.84 1.45
CA SER A 188 -11.98 -1.71 0.49
C SER A 188 -13.17 -0.77 0.67
N THR A 189 -14.12 -1.11 1.56
CA THR A 189 -15.31 -0.30 1.85
C THR A 189 -15.31 0.22 3.28
N ASP A 190 -14.38 -0.23 4.11
CA ASP A 190 -14.22 0.31 5.46
C ASP A 190 -13.52 1.67 5.38
N THR A 191 -13.78 2.54 6.35
CA THR A 191 -13.30 3.92 6.41
C THR A 191 -12.65 4.27 7.75
N TRP A 192 -12.80 3.43 8.78
CA TRP A 192 -12.25 3.65 10.12
C TRP A 192 -10.73 3.90 10.12
N HIS A 193 -9.99 3.26 9.21
CA HIS A 193 -8.54 3.43 9.13
C HIS A 193 -8.13 4.81 8.63
N GLU A 194 -8.92 5.40 7.73
CA GLU A 194 -8.75 6.79 7.28
C GLU A 194 -9.05 7.78 8.40
N ILE A 195 -10.06 7.49 9.23
CA ILE A 195 -10.39 8.31 10.40
C ILE A 195 -9.21 8.36 11.38
N LEU A 196 -8.61 7.20 11.69
CA LEU A 196 -7.45 7.14 12.58
C LEU A 196 -6.21 7.80 11.97
N ALA A 197 -5.90 7.50 10.70
CA ALA A 197 -4.76 8.10 10.00
C ALA A 197 -4.85 9.63 9.95
N GLU A 198 -6.02 10.17 9.64
CA GLU A 198 -6.23 11.62 9.59
C GLU A 198 -6.28 12.24 10.99
N THR A 199 -6.76 11.51 11.99
CA THR A 199 -6.68 11.94 13.40
C THR A 199 -5.22 12.08 13.84
N ASN A 200 -4.37 11.11 13.52
CA ASN A 200 -2.94 11.16 13.85
C ASN A 200 -2.21 12.29 13.15
N SER A 201 -2.56 12.53 11.89
CA SER A 201 -2.09 13.69 11.13
C SER A 201 -2.46 15.02 11.83
N LEU A 202 -3.71 15.18 12.28
CA LEU A 202 -4.14 16.36 13.05
C LEU A 202 -3.42 16.50 14.40
N LEU A 203 -3.30 15.41 15.15
CA LEU A 203 -2.61 15.39 16.44
C LEU A 203 -1.13 15.77 16.28
N PHE A 204 -0.48 15.28 15.24
CA PHE A 204 0.90 15.64 14.91
C PHE A 204 1.02 17.13 14.55
N LEU A 205 0.15 17.65 13.67
CA LEU A 205 0.12 19.07 13.35
C LEU A 205 -0.07 19.93 14.61
N ARG A 206 -0.93 19.50 15.54
CA ARG A 206 -1.15 20.22 16.80
C ARG A 206 0.12 20.36 17.63
N GLU A 207 1.01 19.37 17.59
CA GLU A 207 2.27 19.36 18.34
C GLU A 207 3.40 20.10 17.63
N VAL A 208 3.53 19.93 16.31
CA VAL A 208 4.70 20.37 15.56
C VAL A 208 4.44 21.63 14.74
N TYR A 209 3.20 21.82 14.25
CA TYR A 209 2.80 22.94 13.38
C TYR A 209 1.43 23.55 13.79
N PRO A 210 1.34 24.23 14.95
CA PRO A 210 0.04 24.67 15.50
C PRO A 210 -0.78 25.58 14.58
N GLU A 211 -0.12 26.40 13.76
CA GLU A 211 -0.83 27.26 12.79
C GLU A 211 -1.48 26.44 11.66
N GLU A 212 -0.78 25.43 11.15
CA GLU A 212 -1.32 24.52 10.13
C GLU A 212 -2.46 23.67 10.71
N TYR A 213 -2.34 23.23 11.97
CA TYR A 213 -3.41 22.53 12.68
C TYR A 213 -4.71 23.34 12.73
N LEU A 214 -4.65 24.62 13.09
CA LEU A 214 -5.85 25.47 13.16
C LEU A 214 -6.52 25.62 11.79
N LYS A 215 -5.72 25.79 10.74
CA LYS A 215 -6.22 25.87 9.35
C LYS A 215 -6.88 24.56 8.93
N GLU A 216 -6.23 23.43 9.18
CA GLU A 216 -6.75 22.12 8.82
C GLU A 216 -8.06 21.80 9.58
N LEU A 217 -8.11 22.15 10.87
CA LEU A 217 -9.30 22.00 11.71
C LEU A 217 -10.49 22.82 11.16
N GLU A 218 -10.25 24.05 10.71
CA GLU A 218 -11.28 24.89 10.09
C GLU A 218 -11.79 24.29 8.77
N LEU A 219 -10.89 23.83 7.91
CA LEU A 219 -11.25 23.23 6.63
C LEU A 219 -12.14 22.00 6.82
N LYS A 220 -11.78 21.10 7.75
CA LYS A 220 -12.59 19.91 8.08
C LYS A 220 -13.97 20.28 8.58
N LYS A 221 -14.07 21.21 9.54
CA LYS A 221 -15.35 21.68 10.09
C LYS A 221 -16.22 22.42 9.07
N SER A 222 -15.62 23.02 8.05
CA SER A 222 -16.35 23.71 6.98
C SER A 222 -16.92 22.78 5.90
N GLY A 223 -16.63 21.48 5.96
CA GLY A 223 -17.03 20.50 4.93
C GLY A 223 -16.22 20.62 3.64
N PHE A 224 -14.97 21.07 3.72
CA PHE A 224 -14.08 21.19 2.56
C PHE A 224 -13.62 19.82 2.02
N TYR A 225 -13.48 18.84 2.90
CA TYR A 225 -13.05 17.48 2.57
C TYR A 225 -14.24 16.54 2.39
N ASP A 226 -14.10 15.60 1.46
CA ASP A 226 -15.02 14.47 1.36
C ASP A 226 -14.89 13.56 2.60
N GLU A 227 -15.98 12.91 3.00
CA GLU A 227 -15.92 11.91 4.07
C GLU A 227 -15.11 10.68 3.65
N PRO A 228 -14.37 10.04 4.58
CA PRO A 228 -14.37 10.25 6.03
C PRO A 228 -13.39 11.31 6.53
N TYR A 229 -12.67 12.03 5.65
CA TYR A 229 -11.55 12.92 6.04
C TYR A 229 -12.00 14.23 6.69
N GLY A 230 -13.30 14.53 6.69
CA GLY A 230 -13.90 15.77 7.16
C GLY A 230 -14.50 15.64 8.56
N GLU A 231 -15.83 15.68 8.63
CA GLU A 231 -16.58 15.76 9.89
C GLU A 231 -16.50 14.47 10.70
N SER A 232 -16.33 13.31 10.05
CA SER A 232 -16.13 12.04 10.76
C SER A 232 -14.89 12.05 11.66
N VAL A 233 -13.78 12.64 11.20
CA VAL A 233 -12.55 12.81 12.01
C VAL A 233 -12.80 13.74 13.19
N ILE A 234 -13.45 14.88 12.95
CA ILE A 234 -13.76 15.85 14.00
C ILE A 234 -14.68 15.23 15.06
N SER A 235 -15.74 14.55 14.64
CA SER A 235 -16.68 13.86 15.51
C SER A 235 -15.99 12.80 16.38
N PHE A 236 -15.05 12.05 15.81
CA PHE A 236 -14.26 11.07 16.55
C PHE A 236 -13.39 11.73 17.62
N MET A 237 -12.65 12.79 17.25
CA MET A 237 -11.81 13.52 18.21
C MET A 237 -12.65 14.20 19.30
N GLU A 238 -13.81 14.76 18.97
CA GLU A 238 -14.72 15.40 19.91
C GLU A 238 -15.26 14.43 20.97
N ARG A 239 -15.59 13.19 20.58
CA ARG A 239 -16.02 12.14 21.54
C ARG A 239 -14.97 11.83 22.60
N LEU A 240 -13.70 12.12 22.32
CA LEU A 240 -12.57 11.86 23.20
C LEU A 240 -11.98 13.16 23.77
N ASP A 241 -12.73 14.27 23.71
CA ASP A 241 -12.33 15.60 24.18
C ASP A 241 -11.03 16.12 23.54
N PHE A 242 -10.70 15.65 22.33
CA PHE A 242 -9.42 15.88 21.66
C PHE A 242 -8.19 15.42 22.49
N ASP A 243 -8.38 14.53 23.46
CA ASP A 243 -7.31 14.01 24.30
C ASP A 243 -6.44 13.01 23.53
N LYS A 244 -5.17 13.36 23.37
CA LYS A 244 -4.21 12.55 22.61
C LYS A 244 -4.03 11.17 23.21
N GLU A 245 -3.89 11.08 24.53
CA GLU A 245 -3.59 9.80 25.18
C GLU A 245 -4.80 8.87 25.14
N LYS A 246 -6.02 9.41 25.28
CA LYS A 246 -7.24 8.60 25.08
C LYS A 246 -7.30 8.03 23.65
N ILE A 247 -6.97 8.83 22.65
CA ILE A 247 -6.94 8.39 21.24
C ILE A 247 -5.89 7.30 21.07
N PHE A 248 -4.66 7.54 21.54
CA PHE A 248 -3.58 6.56 21.44
C PHE A 248 -3.87 5.27 22.23
N ASP A 249 -4.57 5.33 23.36
CA ASP A 249 -5.00 4.13 24.10
C ASP A 249 -5.95 3.26 23.27
N ILE A 250 -6.87 3.86 22.53
CA ILE A 250 -7.78 3.12 21.62
C ILE A 250 -6.99 2.50 20.49
N GLU A 251 -6.09 3.26 19.88
CA GLU A 251 -5.24 2.81 18.79
C GLU A 251 -4.35 1.63 19.20
N ARG A 252 -3.69 1.74 20.36
CA ARG A 252 -2.94 0.65 20.99
C ARG A 252 -3.84 -0.54 21.28
N TYR A 253 -5.06 -0.32 21.79
CA TYR A 253 -6.01 -1.39 22.03
C TYR A 253 -6.41 -2.11 20.74
N ILE A 254 -6.68 -1.37 19.66
CA ILE A 254 -7.02 -1.93 18.35
C ILE A 254 -5.87 -2.80 17.83
N LEU A 255 -4.64 -2.28 17.83
CA LEU A 255 -3.46 -3.01 17.38
C LEU A 255 -3.21 -4.31 18.15
N ASN A 256 -3.44 -4.29 19.46
CA ASN A 256 -3.16 -5.44 20.32
C ASN A 256 -4.25 -6.53 20.28
N ASN A 257 -5.45 -6.22 19.80
CA ASN A 257 -6.61 -7.12 19.92
C ASN A 257 -7.26 -7.53 18.59
N PHE A 258 -6.87 -6.93 17.46
CA PHE A 258 -7.52 -7.18 16.17
C PHE A 258 -6.52 -7.43 15.05
N ASP A 259 -6.70 -8.54 14.33
CA ASP A 259 -6.04 -8.75 13.02
C ASP A 259 -6.80 -8.07 11.87
N ARG A 260 -8.10 -7.82 12.08
CA ARG A 260 -9.02 -7.19 11.12
C ARG A 260 -10.14 -6.47 11.88
N LEU A 261 -10.49 -5.28 11.41
CA LEU A 261 -11.57 -4.46 11.96
C LEU A 261 -12.47 -3.95 10.82
N ASP A 262 -13.77 -3.88 11.07
CA ASP A 262 -14.76 -3.29 10.16
C ASP A 262 -15.35 -2.02 10.80
N ASP A 263 -15.96 -1.14 9.99
CA ASP A 263 -16.49 0.14 10.47
C ASP A 263 -17.48 -0.02 11.62
N LYS A 264 -18.35 -1.03 11.55
CA LYS A 264 -19.35 -1.28 12.60
C LYS A 264 -18.68 -1.62 13.93
N ARG A 265 -17.65 -2.46 13.94
CA ARG A 265 -16.90 -2.81 15.15
C ARG A 265 -16.16 -1.60 15.69
N PHE A 266 -15.57 -0.79 14.81
CA PHE A 266 -14.92 0.45 15.21
C PHE A 266 -15.90 1.41 15.90
N GLU A 267 -17.05 1.67 15.31
CA GLU A 267 -18.11 2.50 15.91
C GLU A 267 -18.51 1.98 17.30
N ASN A 268 -18.73 0.67 17.44
CA ASN A 268 -19.06 0.06 18.74
C ASN A 268 -17.92 0.22 19.76
N LEU A 269 -16.65 0.14 19.33
CA LEU A 269 -15.52 0.38 20.22
C LEU A 269 -15.57 1.80 20.75
N VAL A 270 -15.72 2.79 19.86
CA VAL A 270 -15.76 4.22 20.20
C VAL A 270 -16.94 4.56 21.11
N GLU A 271 -18.11 3.95 20.92
CA GLU A 271 -19.29 4.19 21.76
C GLU A 271 -19.19 3.61 23.17
N ASN A 272 -18.38 2.58 23.38
CA ASN A 272 -18.27 1.88 24.67
C ASN A 272 -17.06 2.34 25.51
N ILE A 273 -16.39 3.41 25.09
CA ILE A 273 -15.30 4.04 25.85
C ILE A 273 -15.93 4.87 26.97
N ASN A 274 -15.97 4.30 28.17
CA ASN A 274 -16.28 5.00 29.42
C ASN A 274 -15.04 5.11 30.28
#